data_AF-A0A2P0B0G3-F1
#
_entry.id   AF-A0A2P0B0G3-F1
#
_cell.length_a   1.000
_cell.length_b   1.000
_cell.length_c   1.000
_cell.angle_alpha   90.00
_cell.angle_beta   90.00
_cell.angle_gamma   90.00
#
_symmetry.space_group_name_H-M   'P 1'
#
loop_
_entity.id
_entity.type
_entity.pdbx_description
1 polymer ?
#
loop_
_entity_poly.entity_id
_entity_poly.type
_entity_poly.pdbx_seq_one_letter_code
_entity_poly.pdbx_strand_id
1 'polypeptide(L)' 'MGLMIEHGIRARVWCDTCNAAFREIDLARVAEVKGLDFDLWGKATPCRLTPGCNGRNQFYHNARGYFCPMR' A
#
# COMPACT_ATOMS: atom_id res chain seq x y z
N MET A 1 10.19 -0.01 2.28
CA MET A 1 9.25 -1.16 2.27
C MET A 1 9.89 -2.45 2.77
N GLY A 2 11.18 -2.71 2.55
CA GLY A 2 11.86 -3.96 2.95
C GLY A 2 11.63 -4.40 4.41
N LEU A 3 11.81 -3.49 5.37
CA LEU A 3 11.54 -3.78 6.79
C LEU A 3 10.11 -4.28 7.06
N MET A 4 9.12 -3.82 6.30
CA MET A 4 7.74 -4.29 6.48
C MET A 4 7.55 -5.74 6.05
N ILE A 5 8.26 -6.14 4.99
CA ILE A 5 8.27 -7.53 4.51
C ILE A 5 8.94 -8.41 5.57
N GLU A 6 10.09 -7.98 6.10
CA GLU A 6 10.82 -8.69 7.16
C GLU A 6 9.99 -8.87 8.43
N HIS A 7 9.21 -7.85 8.82
CA HIS A 7 8.35 -7.88 10.00
C HIS A 7 6.94 -8.47 9.75
N GLY A 8 6.65 -8.97 8.54
CA GLY A 8 5.35 -9.56 8.20
C GLY A 8 4.17 -8.57 8.27
N ILE A 9 4.44 -7.28 8.07
CA ILE A 9 3.42 -6.22 8.08
C ILE A 9 2.59 -6.32 6.79
N ARG A 10 1.27 -6.23 6.94
CA ARG A 10 0.35 -6.31 5.81
C ARG A 10 -0.02 -4.92 5.33
N ALA A 11 -0.01 -4.74 4.02
CA ALA A 11 -0.47 -3.52 3.37
C ALA A 11 -1.83 -3.76 2.69
N ARG A 12 -2.67 -2.73 2.73
CA ARG A 12 -3.98 -2.70 2.09
C ARG A 12 -4.14 -1.42 1.29
N VAL A 13 -4.87 -1.50 0.19
CA VAL A 13 -5.23 -0.35 -0.64
C VAL A 13 -6.70 -0.04 -0.47
N TRP A 14 -7.01 1.25 -0.49
CA TRP A 14 -8.38 1.75 -0.48
C TRP A 14 -8.50 3.01 -1.33
N CYS A 15 -9.68 3.23 -1.90
CA CYS A 15 -9.99 4.40 -2.70
C CYS A 15 -11.16 5.15 -2.06
N ASP A 16 -10.94 6.42 -1.75
CA ASP A 16 -11.93 7.34 -1.17
C ASP A 16 -13.07 7.67 -2.15
N THR A 17 -12.87 7.45 -3.46
CA THR A 17 -13.87 7.76 -4.48
C THR A 17 -14.86 6.62 -4.72
N CYS A 18 -14.37 5.39 -4.97
CA CYS A 18 -15.29 4.26 -5.19
C CYS A 18 -15.70 3.55 -3.90
N ASN A 19 -15.06 3.84 -2.77
CA ASN A 19 -15.31 3.20 -1.47
C ASN A 19 -15.36 1.66 -1.55
N ALA A 20 -14.63 1.07 -2.48
CA ALA A 20 -14.51 -0.38 -2.59
C ALA A 20 -13.88 -0.96 -1.31
N ALA A 21 -14.13 -2.25 -1.05
CA ALA A 21 -13.53 -2.93 0.08
C ALA A 21 -11.99 -2.85 0.03
N PHE A 22 -11.37 -2.75 1.21
CA PHE A 22 -9.91 -2.80 1.34
C PHE A 22 -9.38 -4.07 0.67
N ARG A 23 -8.35 -3.92 -0.17
CA ARG A 23 -7.69 -5.06 -0.79
C ARG A 23 -6.28 -5.18 -0.27
N GLU A 24 -5.90 -6.38 0.17
CA GLU A 24 -4.53 -6.65 0.58
C GLU A 24 -3.58 -6.57 -0.63
N ILE A 25 -2.37 -6.09 -0.39
CA ILE A 25 -1.34 -5.89 -1.41
C ILE A 25 -0.15 -6.77 -1.08
N ASP A 26 0.36 -7.43 -2.11
CA ASP A 26 1.60 -8.18 -2.05
C ASP A 26 2.80 -7.21 -2.08
N LEU A 27 3.36 -6.94 -0.90
CA LEU A 27 4.54 -6.09 -0.75
C LEU A 27 5.78 -6.70 -1.42
N ALA A 28 5.91 -8.03 -1.47
CA ALA A 28 7.04 -8.69 -2.12
C ALA A 28 7.00 -8.43 -3.63
N ARG A 29 5.82 -8.58 -4.25
CA ARG A 29 5.63 -8.27 -5.67
C ARG A 29 5.89 -6.79 -6.00
N VAL A 30 5.54 -5.87 -5.10
CA VAL A 30 5.88 -4.45 -5.28
C VAL A 30 7.39 -4.23 -5.19
N ALA A 31 8.06 -4.88 -4.25
CA ALA A 31 9.51 -4.82 -4.07
C ALA A 31 10.27 -5.37 -5.28
N GLU A 32 9.80 -6.45 -5.90
CA GLU A 32 10.40 -7.00 -7.13
C GLU A 32 10.41 -5.99 -8.27
N VAL A 33 9.36 -5.17 -8.41
CA VAL A 33 9.22 -4.21 -9.52
C VAL A 33 9.85 -2.86 -9.21
N LYS A 34 9.80 -2.41 -7.96
CA LYS A 34 10.19 -1.04 -7.56
C LYS A 34 11.45 -0.96 -6.68
N GLY A 35 11.91 -2.08 -6.13
CA GLY A 35 12.98 -2.15 -5.15
C GLY A 35 12.48 -2.10 -3.69
N LEU A 36 13.29 -2.62 -2.77
CA LEU A 36 12.97 -2.70 -1.33
C LEU A 36 12.92 -1.31 -0.64
N ASP A 37 13.67 -0.35 -1.17
CA ASP A 37 13.72 1.04 -0.70
C ASP A 37 12.55 1.89 -1.19
N PHE A 38 11.68 1.35 -2.05
CA PHE A 38 10.51 2.07 -2.49
C PHE A 38 9.57 2.37 -1.32
N ASP A 39 9.12 3.61 -1.26
CA ASP A 39 8.15 4.08 -0.27
C ASP A 39 6.73 4.11 -0.87
N LEU A 40 5.84 3.33 -0.25
CA LEU A 40 4.42 3.27 -0.60
C LEU A 40 3.60 4.34 0.12
N TRP A 41 4.09 4.85 1.26
CA TRP A 41 3.31 5.73 2.13
C TRP A 41 3.31 7.16 1.60
N GLY A 42 2.15 7.83 1.67
CA GLY A 42 1.97 9.15 1.05
C GLY A 42 1.93 9.13 -0.49
N LYS A 43 2.07 7.96 -1.13
CA LYS A 43 1.84 7.79 -2.57
C LYS A 43 0.39 7.44 -2.84
N ALA A 44 -0.10 7.86 -4.00
CA ALA A 44 -1.42 7.50 -4.48
C ALA A 44 -1.34 7.08 -5.95
N THR A 45 -2.01 5.99 -6.30
CA THR A 45 -2.04 5.46 -7.68
C THR A 45 -3.44 5.59 -8.27
N PRO A 46 -3.62 5.60 -9.61
CA PRO A 46 -4.97 5.56 -10.19
C PRO A 46 -5.74 4.35 -9.67
N CYS A 47 -7.03 4.52 -9.38
CA CYS A 47 -7.86 3.43 -8.88
C CYS A 47 -7.88 2.26 -9.87
N ARG A 48 -7.49 1.09 -9.39
CA ARG A 48 -7.60 -0.19 -10.11
C ARG A 48 -8.47 -1.21 -9.37
N LEU A 49 -9.16 -0.77 -8.31
CA LEU A 49 -10.06 -1.62 -7.52
C LEU A 49 -11.40 -1.81 -8.23
N THR A 50 -11.95 -0.72 -8.77
CA THR A 50 -13.23 -0.72 -9.47
C THR A 50 -12.99 -0.28 -10.91
N PRO A 51 -13.36 -1.10 -11.92
CA PRO A 51 -13.31 -0.68 -13.32
C PRO A 51 -14.08 0.62 -13.53
N GLY A 52 -13.45 1.59 -14.21
CA GLY A 52 -14.07 2.89 -14.50
C GLY A 52 -14.00 3.93 -13.35
N CYS A 53 -13.35 3.62 -12.23
CA CYS A 53 -13.14 4.63 -11.18
C CYS A 53 -11.99 5.58 -11.54
N ASN A 54 -12.26 6.88 -11.52
CA ASN A 54 -11.26 7.94 -11.74
C ASN A 54 -10.59 8.42 -10.43
N GLY A 55 -10.86 7.73 -9.32
CA GLY A 55 -10.30 8.05 -8.01
C GLY A 55 -8.83 7.64 -7.87
N ARG A 56 -8.29 7.86 -6.67
CA ARG A 56 -6.93 7.43 -6.32
C ARG A 56 -6.95 6.37 -5.23
N ASN A 57 -6.09 5.39 -5.40
CA ASN A 57 -5.78 4.33 -4.46
C ASN A 57 -4.72 4.81 -3.48
N GLN A 58 -5.09 4.89 -2.21
CA GLN A 58 -4.23 5.19 -1.08
C GLN A 58 -3.84 3.89 -0.38
N PHE A 59 -2.62 3.87 0.15
CA PHE A 59 -2.04 2.70 0.78
C PHE A 59 -2.08 2.86 2.30
N TYR A 60 -2.47 1.80 2.99
CA TYR A 60 -2.50 1.72 4.45
C TYR A 60 -1.82 0.43 4.90
N HIS A 61 -1.21 0.42 6.07
CA HIS A 61 -0.70 -0.80 6.68
C HIS A 61 -1.53 -1.19 7.92
N ASN A 62 -1.47 -2.46 8.32
CA ASN A 62 -2.17 -2.95 9.50
C ASN A 62 -1.46 -2.63 10.83
N ALA A 63 -0.22 -2.14 10.79
CA ALA A 63 0.47 -1.70 12.01
C ALA A 63 -0.31 -0.51 12.63
N ARG A 64 -0.61 -0.59 13.93
CA ARG A 64 -1.17 0.53 14.69
C ARG A 64 -0.13 1.66 14.77
N GLY A 65 -0.41 2.81 14.17
CA GLY A 65 0.46 4.00 14.21
C GLY A 65 1.06 4.37 12.85
N TYR A 66 2.12 5.18 12.84
CA TYR A 66 2.97 5.43 11.67
C TYR A 66 4.07 4.36 11.66
N PHE A 67 4.29 3.65 10.54
CA PHE A 67 5.48 2.82 10.40
C PHE A 67 6.70 3.75 10.29
N CYS A 68 7.42 3.92 11.39
CA CYS A 68 8.66 4.70 11.46
C CYS A 68 9.84 3.72 11.42
N PRO A 69 10.52 3.57 10.29
CA PRO A 69 11.64 2.64 10.15
C PRO A 69 12.92 3.20 10.79
N MET A 70 12.91 3.61 12.06
CA MET A 70 14.16 3.95 12.77
C MET A 70 14.00 3.82 14.29
N ARG A 71 14.74 2.87 14.89
CA ARG A 71 16.07 3.20 15.44
C ARG A 71 16.98 1.99 15.39
#